data_AF-A0A479ZR09-F1
#
_entry.id   AF-A0A479ZR09-F1
#
_cell.length_a   1.000
_cell.length_b   1.000
_cell.length_c   1.000
_cell.angle_alpha   90.00
_cell.angle_beta   90.00
_cell.angle_gamma   90.00
#
_symmetry.space_group_name_H-M   'P 1'
#
loop_
_entity.id
_entity.type
_entity.pdbx_description
1 polymer ?
#
loop_
_entity_poly.entity_id
_entity_poly.type
_entity_poly.pdbx_seq_one_letter_code
_entity_poly.pdbx_strand_id
1 'polypeptide(L)'
;MLKVIDLFSGCGGLSLGFQNCGFEIVAAFDNWKPAINVYQQNFKHPVIDYDLSQVNNNYSPFKKFSPDIIMGGPPYQDFSSAGKRNEDLGRGDLSITFATIVANIGSQWFVIENVDLFRKSKKYEEFRQIITSAGYGLTEKVLDASLCGVPQKRKRFFCIGELGGQDNNLQPYLETNLSKKPTTIKDW
;
A
#
# COMPACT_ATOMS: atom_id res chain seq x y z
N MET A 1 -1.14 20.96 0.19
CA MET A 1 -0.57 19.74 -0.41
C MET A 1 -1.22 18.56 0.30
N LEU A 2 -1.57 17.49 -0.40
CA LEU A 2 -2.19 16.33 0.26
C LEU A 2 -1.13 15.57 1.08
N LYS A 3 -1.47 15.27 2.33
CA LYS A 3 -0.61 14.60 3.29
C LYS A 3 -0.74 13.09 3.17
N VAL A 4 0.39 12.40 3.16
CA VAL A 4 0.47 10.96 2.95
C VAL A 4 1.24 10.30 4.07
N ILE A 5 0.73 9.19 4.59
CA ILE A 5 1.54 8.24 5.35
C ILE A 5 1.81 6.98 4.53
N ASP A 6 3.03 6.45 4.64
CA ASP A 6 3.48 5.21 3.97
C ASP A 6 3.64 4.09 5.01
N LEU A 7 2.74 3.11 5.00
CA LEU A 7 2.75 1.94 5.86
C LEU A 7 3.49 0.79 5.15
N PHE A 8 4.33 0.04 5.87
CA PHE A 8 5.18 -1.00 5.26
C PHE A 8 6.12 -0.39 4.19
N SER A 9 6.71 0.75 4.52
CA SER A 9 7.38 1.65 3.57
C SER A 9 8.64 1.07 2.93
N GLY A 10 9.26 0.05 3.55
CA GLY A 10 10.53 -0.50 3.11
C GLY A 10 11.59 0.59 2.98
N CYS A 11 12.31 0.60 1.85
CA CYS A 11 13.28 1.66 1.54
C CYS A 11 12.67 2.91 0.88
N GLY A 12 11.32 3.01 0.82
CA GLY A 12 10.62 4.22 0.37
C GLY A 12 10.30 4.31 -1.12
N GLY A 13 10.10 3.18 -1.80
CA GLY A 13 9.72 3.18 -3.23
C GLY A 13 8.42 3.94 -3.52
N LEU A 14 7.35 3.68 -2.75
CA LEU A 14 6.08 4.40 -2.87
C LEU A 14 6.23 5.87 -2.46
N SER A 15 6.88 6.11 -1.31
CA SER A 15 7.22 7.45 -0.83
C SER A 15 7.90 8.32 -1.89
N LEU A 16 8.93 7.82 -2.56
CA LEU A 16 9.62 8.56 -3.63
C LEU A 16 8.70 8.87 -4.80
N GLY A 17 7.90 7.90 -5.24
CA GLY A 17 6.94 8.07 -6.34
C GLY A 17 5.93 9.18 -6.05
N PHE A 18 5.30 9.16 -4.87
CA PHE A 18 4.34 10.18 -4.46
C PHE A 18 5.01 11.55 -4.25
N GLN A 19 6.20 11.60 -3.63
CA GLN A 19 6.92 12.85 -3.44
C GLN A 19 7.28 13.51 -4.79
N ASN A 20 7.68 12.73 -5.80
CA ASN A 20 7.95 13.21 -7.15
C ASN A 20 6.71 13.78 -7.85
N CYS A 21 5.50 13.33 -7.46
CA CYS A 21 4.23 13.88 -7.93
C CYS A 21 3.73 15.07 -7.10
N GLY A 22 4.52 15.56 -6.14
CA GLY A 22 4.18 16.73 -5.33
C GLY A 22 3.25 16.43 -4.15
N PHE A 23 3.18 15.19 -3.68
CA PHE A 23 2.51 14.85 -2.42
C PHE A 23 3.46 15.06 -1.21
N GLU A 24 2.88 15.39 -0.05
CA GLU A 24 3.64 15.60 1.18
C GLU A 24 3.67 14.32 2.00
N ILE A 25 4.80 13.61 2.03
CA ILE A 25 4.95 12.45 2.90
C ILE A 25 5.22 12.95 4.32
N VAL A 26 4.25 12.77 5.22
CA VAL A 26 4.33 13.28 6.60
C VAL A 26 4.90 12.28 7.59
N ALA A 27 4.79 10.97 7.28
CA ALA A 27 5.46 9.91 8.01
C ALA A 27 5.50 8.61 7.19
N ALA A 28 6.53 7.81 7.43
CA ALA A 28 6.61 6.43 6.98
C ALA A 28 6.74 5.48 8.17
N PHE A 29 6.33 4.22 7.98
CA PHE A 29 6.32 3.20 9.03
C PHE A 29 6.87 1.89 8.48
N ASP A 30 7.82 1.30 9.19
CA ASP A 30 8.36 -0.03 8.91
C ASP A 30 8.98 -0.60 10.20
N ASN A 31 9.31 -1.89 10.24
CA ASN A 31 10.02 -2.50 11.38
C ASN A 31 11.35 -3.17 10.97
N TRP A 32 11.67 -3.20 9.68
CA TRP A 32 12.90 -3.79 9.19
C TRP A 32 14.04 -2.78 9.22
N LYS A 33 14.88 -2.87 10.26
CA LYS A 33 15.98 -1.92 10.53
C LYS A 33 16.86 -1.57 9.33
N PRO A 34 17.30 -2.53 8.48
CA PRO A 34 18.06 -2.19 7.28
C PRO A 34 17.31 -1.26 6.33
N ALA A 35 16.00 -1.50 6.09
CA ALA A 35 15.18 -0.64 5.25
C ALA A 35 15.00 0.75 5.85
N ILE A 36 14.73 0.84 7.15
CA ILE A 36 14.62 2.12 7.88
C ILE A 36 15.92 2.93 7.75
N ASN A 37 17.08 2.30 7.94
CA ASN A 37 18.37 2.97 7.83
C ASN A 37 18.59 3.56 6.42
N VAL A 38 18.23 2.80 5.37
CA VAL A 38 18.28 3.30 3.99
C VAL A 38 17.27 4.44 3.80
N TYR A 39 16.06 4.29 4.31
CA TYR A 39 15.02 5.32 4.21
C TYR A 39 15.49 6.65 4.82
N GLN A 40 16.02 6.63 6.04
CA GLN A 40 16.52 7.82 6.74
C GLN A 40 17.63 8.57 5.99
N GLN A 41 18.44 7.86 5.21
CA GLN A 41 19.50 8.46 4.41
C GLN A 41 18.96 9.19 3.16
N ASN A 42 17.75 8.85 2.70
CA ASN A 42 17.21 9.33 1.42
C ASN A 42 16.04 10.31 1.58
N PHE A 43 15.38 10.37 2.74
CA PHE A 43 14.19 11.19 2.97
C PHE A 43 14.37 12.14 4.16
N LYS A 44 13.67 13.29 4.11
CA LYS A 44 13.75 14.34 5.14
C LYS A 44 12.65 14.23 6.20
N HIS A 45 11.52 13.62 5.85
CA HIS A 45 10.42 13.35 6.76
C HIS A 45 10.69 12.09 7.61
N PRO A 46 10.00 11.92 8.74
CA PRO A 46 10.30 10.82 9.64
C PRO A 46 9.88 9.46 9.07
N VAL A 47 10.74 8.47 9.26
CA VAL A 47 10.38 7.04 9.23
C VAL A 47 10.39 6.51 10.67
N ILE A 48 9.31 5.86 11.05
CA ILE A 48 9.04 5.39 12.41
C ILE A 48 9.25 3.87 12.42
N ASP A 49 10.14 3.42 13.30
CA ASP A 49 10.28 2.02 13.63
C ASP A 49 9.04 1.53 14.38
N TYR A 50 8.15 0.86 13.68
CA TYR A 50 6.85 0.42 14.17
C TYR A 50 6.48 -0.94 13.58
N ASP A 51 6.27 -1.93 14.45
CA ASP A 51 5.70 -3.21 14.04
C ASP A 51 4.20 -3.08 13.83
N LEU A 52 3.79 -3.00 12.56
CA LEU A 52 2.39 -2.90 12.18
C LEU A 52 1.57 -4.14 12.58
N SER A 53 2.18 -5.26 12.95
CA SER A 53 1.43 -6.38 13.53
C SER A 53 0.93 -6.11 14.95
N GLN A 54 1.36 -5.02 15.59
CA GLN A 54 1.13 -4.70 17.00
C GLN A 54 0.21 -3.49 17.21
N VAL A 55 -0.63 -3.15 16.23
CA VAL A 55 -1.51 -1.95 16.28
C VAL A 55 -2.52 -2.00 17.44
N ASN A 56 -2.96 -3.19 17.89
CA ASN A 56 -3.76 -3.40 19.11
C ASN A 56 -4.91 -2.37 19.30
N ASN A 57 -5.66 -2.07 18.23
CA ASN A 57 -6.74 -1.07 18.18
C ASN A 57 -6.35 0.37 18.59
N ASN A 58 -5.06 0.68 18.69
CA ASN A 58 -4.54 2.01 18.93
C ASN A 58 -4.06 2.65 17.62
N TYR A 59 -4.91 3.48 17.02
CA TYR A 59 -4.61 4.17 15.77
C TYR A 59 -3.99 5.56 15.97
N SER A 60 -3.78 6.00 17.22
CA SER A 60 -3.19 7.31 17.52
C SER A 60 -1.81 7.55 16.89
N PRO A 61 -0.90 6.54 16.74
CA PRO A 61 0.39 6.75 16.10
C PRO A 61 0.28 7.22 14.65
N PHE A 62 -0.79 6.85 13.96
CA PHE A 62 -1.05 7.21 12.57
C PHE A 62 -1.95 8.45 12.48
N LYS A 63 -3.03 8.49 13.28
CA LYS A 63 -4.05 9.54 13.26
C LYS A 63 -3.46 10.92 13.60
N LYS A 64 -2.42 10.99 14.43
CA LYS A 64 -1.74 12.25 14.79
C LYS A 64 -1.17 13.01 13.59
N PHE A 65 -0.95 12.34 12.45
CA PHE A 65 -0.46 12.96 11.23
C PHE A 65 -1.57 13.56 10.35
N SER A 66 -2.84 13.27 10.67
CA SER A 66 -4.01 13.68 9.88
C SER A 66 -3.83 13.46 8.37
N PRO A 67 -3.54 12.22 7.92
CA PRO A 67 -3.26 11.95 6.51
C PRO A 67 -4.51 12.06 5.64
N ASP A 68 -4.37 12.72 4.49
CA ASP A 68 -5.37 12.68 3.42
C ASP A 68 -5.31 11.34 2.66
N ILE A 69 -4.12 10.74 2.61
CA ILE A 69 -3.84 9.48 1.91
C ILE A 69 -3.07 8.51 2.81
N ILE A 70 -3.50 7.25 2.86
CA ILE A 70 -2.74 6.16 3.46
C ILE A 70 -2.29 5.22 2.35
N MET A 71 -0.99 5.02 2.18
CA MET A 71 -0.47 4.06 1.21
C MET A 71 0.36 2.97 1.87
N GLY A 72 0.58 1.85 1.17
CA GLY A 72 1.49 0.82 1.66
C GLY A 72 1.52 -0.46 0.84
N GLY A 73 2.55 -1.26 1.09
CA GLY A 73 2.72 -2.59 0.49
C GLY A 73 2.85 -3.69 1.56
N PRO A 74 1.75 -4.09 2.24
CA PRO A 74 1.81 -5.13 3.25
C PRO A 74 2.36 -6.44 2.65
N PRO A 75 3.25 -7.15 3.35
CA PRO A 75 3.83 -8.37 2.82
C PRO A 75 2.75 -9.44 2.62
N TYR A 76 2.72 -10.04 1.43
CA TYR A 76 1.87 -11.19 1.15
C TYR A 76 2.54 -12.46 1.68
N GLN A 77 2.03 -12.96 2.79
CA GLN A 77 2.40 -14.28 3.28
C GLN A 77 1.39 -15.27 2.70
N ASP A 78 1.80 -15.96 1.65
CA ASP A 78 1.08 -17.12 1.17
C ASP A 78 1.15 -18.15 2.31
N PHE A 79 0.03 -18.40 2.99
CA PHE A 79 -0.06 -19.52 3.94
C PHE A 79 -0.04 -20.83 3.12
N SER A 80 1.11 -21.16 2.53
CA SER A 80 1.32 -22.43 1.86
C SER A 80 1.38 -23.52 2.92
N SER A 81 0.31 -24.32 3.02
CA SER A 81 0.28 -25.79 2.84
C SER A 81 1.40 -26.69 3.40
N ALA A 82 2.33 -26.21 4.24
CA ALA A 82 3.54 -26.95 4.61
C ALA A 82 4.06 -26.55 6.00
N GLY A 83 3.19 -26.56 7.00
CA GLY A 83 3.61 -26.38 8.39
C GLY A 83 2.42 -26.08 9.28
N LYS A 84 2.22 -26.94 10.28
CA LYS A 84 1.24 -26.86 11.37
C LYS A 84 0.58 -25.48 11.54
N ARG A 85 -0.75 -25.47 11.46
CA ARG A 85 -1.64 -24.45 12.02
C ARG A 85 -1.21 -24.14 13.46
N ASN A 86 -0.37 -23.13 13.62
CA ASN A 86 -0.31 -22.37 14.85
C ASN A 86 -1.02 -21.06 14.54
N GLU A 87 -2.34 -21.10 14.67
CA GLU A 87 -3.22 -19.93 14.59
C GLU A 87 -2.91 -18.93 15.73
N ASP A 88 -2.01 -19.29 16.67
CA ASP A 88 -1.58 -18.52 17.83
C ASP A 88 -0.22 -17.79 17.72
N LEU A 89 0.52 -17.88 16.60
CA LEU A 89 1.78 -17.12 16.48
C LEU A 89 1.55 -15.66 16.03
N GLY A 90 0.64 -14.95 16.71
CA GLY A 90 0.65 -13.50 17.01
C GLY A 90 0.81 -12.48 15.89
N ARG A 91 0.98 -12.88 14.63
CA ARG A 91 1.10 -12.01 13.47
C ARG A 91 -0.21 -12.10 12.71
N GLY A 92 -1.16 -11.25 13.12
CA GLY A 92 -2.38 -11.01 12.36
C GLY A 92 -2.04 -10.67 10.90
N ASP A 93 -2.98 -10.94 10.00
CA ASP A 93 -2.79 -10.63 8.58
C ASP A 93 -2.53 -9.12 8.41
N LEU A 94 -1.36 -8.77 7.88
CA LEU A 94 -0.91 -7.39 7.77
C LEU A 94 -1.71 -6.60 6.72
N SER A 95 -2.35 -7.26 5.76
CA SER A 95 -3.28 -6.62 4.83
C SER A 95 -4.58 -6.23 5.54
N ILE A 96 -5.08 -7.07 6.45
CA ILE A 96 -6.23 -6.77 7.30
C ILE A 96 -5.88 -5.65 8.28
N THR A 97 -4.67 -5.67 8.85
CA THR A 97 -4.16 -4.57 9.66
C THR A 97 -4.20 -3.25 8.87
N PHE A 98 -3.68 -3.23 7.64
CA PHE A 98 -3.77 -2.05 6.77
C PHE A 98 -5.22 -1.58 6.59
N ALA A 99 -6.15 -2.50 6.27
CA ALA A 99 -7.56 -2.17 6.10
C ALA A 99 -8.18 -1.55 7.35
N THR A 100 -7.90 -2.12 8.53
CA THR A 100 -8.41 -1.59 9.80
C THR A 100 -7.85 -0.21 10.12
N ILE A 101 -6.57 0.06 9.82
CA ILE A 101 -5.98 1.39 9.99
C ILE A 101 -6.72 2.40 9.11
N VAL A 102 -6.90 2.09 7.83
CA VAL A 102 -7.63 2.96 6.87
C VAL A 102 -9.06 3.22 7.33
N ALA A 103 -9.79 2.16 7.70
CA ALA A 103 -11.18 2.27 8.14
C ALA A 103 -11.34 3.11 9.41
N ASN A 104 -10.40 3.02 10.37
CA ASN A 104 -10.48 3.76 11.63
C ASN A 104 -9.99 5.20 11.53
N ILE A 105 -9.06 5.50 10.62
CA ILE A 105 -8.59 6.87 10.40
C ILE A 105 -9.56 7.63 9.51
N GLY A 106 -10.14 6.99 8.49
CA GLY A 106 -11.06 7.62 7.56
C GLY A 106 -10.38 8.64 6.64
N SER A 107 -9.16 8.35 6.16
CA SER A 107 -8.48 9.18 5.17
C SER A 107 -9.26 9.24 3.86
N GLN A 108 -9.20 10.36 3.14
CA GLN A 108 -9.95 10.52 1.89
C GLN A 108 -9.57 9.45 0.86
N TRP A 109 -8.30 9.07 0.81
CA TRP A 109 -7.80 8.05 -0.11
C TRP A 109 -6.96 7.00 0.59
N PHE A 110 -6.90 5.80 -0.01
CA PHE A 110 -5.81 4.87 0.26
C PHE A 110 -5.29 4.24 -1.02
N VAL A 111 -4.04 3.75 -0.96
CA VAL A 111 -3.43 2.93 -2.02
C VAL A 111 -2.73 1.73 -1.40
N ILE A 112 -3.19 0.52 -1.74
CA ILE A 112 -2.47 -0.71 -1.38
C ILE A 112 -1.82 -1.32 -2.62
N GLU A 113 -0.52 -1.60 -2.54
CA GLU A 113 0.21 -2.42 -3.50
C GLU A 113 0.32 -3.85 -2.98
N ASN A 114 0.20 -4.82 -3.88
CA ASN A 114 0.46 -6.21 -3.56
C ASN A 114 0.84 -7.04 -4.81
N VAL A 115 1.17 -8.32 -4.62
CA VAL A 115 1.32 -9.27 -5.73
C VAL A 115 -0.03 -9.57 -6.39
N ASP A 116 -0.04 -9.93 -7.68
CA ASP A 116 -1.28 -10.27 -8.41
C ASP A 116 -2.07 -11.43 -7.76
N LEU A 117 -1.39 -12.35 -7.08
CA LEU A 117 -2.05 -13.46 -6.38
C LEU A 117 -2.95 -12.99 -5.23
N PHE A 118 -2.61 -11.88 -4.56
CA PHE A 118 -3.37 -11.35 -3.42
C PHE A 118 -4.84 -11.14 -3.79
N ARG A 119 -5.12 -10.59 -4.98
CA ARG A 119 -6.49 -10.29 -5.42
C ARG A 119 -7.40 -11.52 -5.59
N LYS A 120 -6.82 -12.72 -5.59
CA LYS A 120 -7.53 -14.01 -5.68
C LYS A 120 -7.63 -14.72 -4.34
N SER A 121 -7.13 -14.12 -3.26
CA SER A 121 -7.09 -14.73 -1.93
C SER A 121 -8.33 -14.39 -1.11
N LYS A 122 -8.72 -15.28 -0.19
CA LYS A 122 -9.76 -15.02 0.82
C LYS A 122 -9.45 -13.78 1.67
N LYS A 123 -8.16 -13.49 1.85
CA LYS A 123 -7.69 -12.32 2.59
C LYS A 123 -7.99 -11.02 1.88
N TYR A 124 -7.98 -11.03 0.56
CA TYR A 124 -8.44 -9.88 -0.19
C TYR A 124 -9.97 -9.71 -0.14
N GLU A 125 -10.73 -10.80 -0.09
CA GLU A 125 -12.18 -10.72 0.13
C GLU A 125 -12.51 -10.08 1.48
N GLU A 126 -11.82 -10.50 2.54
CA GLU A 126 -11.92 -9.92 3.89
C GLU A 126 -11.49 -8.44 3.91
N PHE A 127 -10.35 -8.12 3.28
CA PHE A 127 -9.89 -6.74 3.07
C PHE A 127 -10.96 -5.87 2.41
N ARG A 128 -11.52 -6.33 1.28
CA ARG A 128 -12.55 -5.59 0.54
C ARG A 128 -13.77 -5.33 1.42
N GLN A 129 -14.25 -6.34 2.15
CA GLN A 129 -15.40 -6.20 3.03
C GLN A 129 -15.20 -5.12 4.08
N ILE A 130 -14.03 -5.07 4.73
CA ILE A 130 -13.71 -4.04 5.73
C ILE A 130 -13.75 -2.65 5.11
N ILE A 131 -13.09 -2.49 3.96
CA ILE A 131 -12.95 -1.20 3.29
C ILE A 131 -14.28 -0.71 2.70
N THR A 132 -15.05 -1.58 2.04
CA THR A 132 -16.36 -1.19 1.49
C THR A 132 -17.38 -0.90 2.59
N SER A 133 -17.34 -1.64 3.71
CA SER A 133 -18.17 -1.31 4.89
C SER A 133 -17.80 0.04 5.51
N ALA A 134 -16.54 0.47 5.37
CA ALA A 134 -16.09 1.79 5.79
C ALA A 134 -16.47 2.90 4.78
N GLY A 135 -17.15 2.58 3.68
CA GLY A 135 -17.72 3.54 2.73
C GLY A 135 -16.81 3.92 1.57
N TYR A 136 -15.77 3.14 1.26
CA TYR A 136 -14.88 3.42 0.14
C TYR A 136 -15.39 2.79 -1.17
N GLY A 137 -15.39 3.57 -2.24
CA GLY A 137 -15.44 3.06 -3.62
C GLY A 137 -14.04 2.65 -4.09
N LEU A 138 -13.93 1.56 -4.85
CA LEU A 138 -12.66 0.93 -5.18
C LEU A 138 -12.34 0.96 -6.68
N THR A 139 -11.11 1.31 -7.02
CA THR A 139 -10.52 1.06 -8.35
C THR A 139 -9.36 0.07 -8.22
N GLU A 140 -9.43 -1.01 -8.99
CA GLU A 140 -8.52 -2.15 -8.86
C GLU A 140 -7.83 -2.46 -10.20
N LYS A 141 -6.51 -2.57 -10.21
CA LYS A 141 -5.77 -2.85 -11.45
C LYS A 141 -4.49 -3.63 -11.19
N VAL A 142 -4.18 -4.55 -12.10
CA VAL A 142 -2.84 -5.14 -12.20
C VAL A 142 -2.05 -4.32 -13.21
N LEU A 143 -0.97 -3.69 -12.76
CA LEU A 143 -0.06 -2.90 -13.59
C LEU A 143 1.23 -3.67 -13.84
N ASP A 144 1.73 -3.60 -15.06
CA ASP A 144 3.07 -4.08 -15.42
C ASP A 144 4.00 -2.86 -15.49
N ALA A 145 5.04 -2.83 -14.65
CA ALA A 145 5.97 -1.70 -14.58
C ALA A 145 6.62 -1.38 -15.94
N SER A 146 6.76 -2.38 -16.82
CA SER A 146 7.24 -2.18 -18.20
C SER A 146 6.32 -1.34 -19.06
N LEU A 147 5.04 -1.26 -18.75
CA LEU A 147 4.10 -0.36 -19.43
C LEU A 147 4.04 1.01 -18.75
N CYS A 148 4.74 1.19 -17.63
CA CYS A 148 4.81 2.42 -16.84
C CYS A 148 6.17 3.14 -16.96
N GLY A 149 6.97 2.80 -17.98
CA GLY A 149 8.28 3.45 -18.21
C GLY A 149 9.47 2.84 -17.45
N VAL A 150 9.28 1.72 -16.74
CA VAL A 150 10.36 1.04 -16.03
C VAL A 150 10.85 -0.15 -16.87
N PRO A 151 12.15 -0.31 -17.17
CA PRO A 151 12.67 -1.41 -17.99
C PRO A 151 12.70 -2.78 -17.27
N GLN A 152 11.60 -3.13 -16.59
CA GLN A 152 11.45 -4.36 -15.82
C GLN A 152 10.02 -4.90 -15.96
N LYS A 153 9.92 -6.18 -16.31
CA LYS A 153 8.64 -6.90 -16.25
C LYS A 153 8.28 -7.22 -14.81
N ARG A 154 7.42 -6.41 -14.21
CA ARG A 154 6.97 -6.56 -12.82
C ARG A 154 5.49 -6.26 -12.74
N LYS A 155 4.69 -7.32 -12.57
CA LYS A 155 3.24 -7.20 -12.36
C LYS A 155 2.90 -7.04 -10.90
N ARG A 156 2.11 -6.02 -10.58
CA ARG A 156 1.62 -5.74 -9.24
C ARG A 156 0.18 -5.33 -9.25
N PHE A 157 -0.54 -5.81 -8.25
CA PHE A 157 -1.91 -5.43 -7.98
C PHE A 157 -1.92 -4.13 -7.19
N PHE A 158 -2.77 -3.20 -7.62
CA PHE A 158 -3.07 -1.97 -6.92
C PHE A 158 -4.57 -1.91 -6.67
N CYS A 159 -4.94 -1.58 -5.43
CA CYS A 159 -6.29 -1.20 -5.07
C CYS A 159 -6.25 0.20 -4.48
N ILE A 160 -7.00 1.11 -5.11
CA ILE A 160 -7.11 2.51 -4.73
C ILE A 160 -8.54 2.74 -4.28
N GLY A 161 -8.71 3.26 -3.07
CA GLY A 161 -10.04 3.59 -2.56
C GLY A 161 -10.23 5.08 -2.32
N GLU A 162 -11.45 5.53 -2.55
CA GLU A 162 -11.93 6.89 -2.29
C GLU A 162 -13.08 6.84 -1.29
N LEU A 163 -12.96 7.53 -0.15
CA LEU A 163 -14.02 7.58 0.84
C LEU A 163 -15.24 8.32 0.26
N GLY A 164 -16.39 7.65 0.23
CA GLY A 164 -17.61 8.16 -0.41
C GLY A 164 -17.56 8.17 -1.95
N GLY A 165 -16.51 7.61 -2.55
CA GLY A 165 -16.36 7.53 -4.01
C GLY A 165 -17.11 6.37 -4.64
N GLN A 166 -16.97 6.24 -5.96
CA GLN A 166 -17.57 5.17 -6.76
C GLN A 166 -16.52 4.15 -7.20
N ASP A 167 -16.97 2.90 -7.39
CA ASP A 167 -16.12 1.86 -7.96
C ASP A 167 -15.64 2.24 -9.36
N ASN A 168 -14.37 1.94 -9.64
CA ASN A 168 -13.70 2.15 -10.93
C ASN A 168 -13.57 3.61 -11.39
N ASN A 169 -13.81 4.59 -10.52
CA ASN A 169 -13.71 6.02 -10.85
C ASN A 169 -12.32 6.41 -11.42
N LEU A 170 -11.25 5.74 -10.99
CA LEU A 170 -9.89 6.01 -11.47
C LEU A 170 -9.46 5.17 -12.67
N GLN A 171 -10.28 4.23 -13.15
CA GLN A 171 -9.88 3.29 -14.21
C GLN A 171 -9.42 3.99 -15.50
N PRO A 172 -10.11 5.02 -16.02
CA PRO A 172 -9.67 5.71 -17.24
C PRO A 172 -8.27 6.31 -17.11
N TYR A 173 -7.92 6.83 -15.94
CA TYR A 173 -6.60 7.43 -15.68
C TYR A 173 -5.49 6.38 -15.61
N LEU A 174 -5.78 5.21 -15.04
CA LEU A 174 -4.82 4.10 -14.97
C LEU A 174 -4.56 3.46 -16.33
N GLU A 175 -5.50 3.54 -17.28
CA GLU A 175 -5.37 2.91 -18.59
C GLU A 175 -4.78 3.85 -19.65
N THR A 176 -5.18 5.14 -19.64
CA THR A 176 -4.75 6.12 -20.64
C THR A 176 -3.25 6.43 -20.59
N ASN A 177 -2.62 6.29 -19.43
CA ASN A 177 -1.21 6.62 -19.22
C ASN A 177 -0.24 5.45 -19.44
N LEU A 178 -0.75 4.27 -19.82
CA LEU A 178 0.10 3.11 -20.09
C LEU A 178 0.70 3.17 -21.49
N SER A 179 1.98 2.84 -21.60
CA SER A 179 2.63 2.64 -22.88
C SER A 179 1.99 1.48 -23.64
N LYS A 180 1.92 1.60 -24.97
CA LYS A 180 1.48 0.51 -25.87
C LYS A 180 2.53 -0.60 -25.98
N LYS A 181 3.78 -0.33 -25.61
CA LYS A 181 4.91 -1.27 -25.70
C LYS A 181 5.69 -1.29 -24.38
N PRO A 182 6.13 -2.48 -23.93
CA PRO A 182 7.02 -2.59 -22.77
C PRO A 182 8.32 -1.80 -22.97
N THR A 183 8.68 -0.96 -22.01
CA THR A 183 10.00 -0.35 -21.90
C THR A 183 11.05 -1.43 -21.67
N THR A 184 12.15 -1.35 -22.39
CA THR A 184 13.29 -2.25 -22.26
C THR A 184 14.53 -1.50 -21.82
N ILE A 185 15.58 -2.23 -21.41
CA ILE A 185 16.88 -1.64 -21.07
C ILE A 185 17.46 -0.82 -22.24
N LYS A 186 17.10 -1.14 -23.49
CA LYS A 186 17.55 -0.38 -24.66
C LYS A 186 16.90 1.00 -24.78
N ASP A 187 15.71 1.17 -24.21
CA ASP A 187 14.92 2.41 -24.33
C ASP A 187 15.23 3.41 -23.20
N TRP A 188 16.05 3.02 -22.22
CA TRP A 188 16.41 3.79 -21.02
C TRP A 188 17.85 4.30 -21.15
#